data_AF-A0A2W7LMU7-F1
#
_entry.id   AF-A0A2W7LMU7-F1
#
_cell.length_a   1.000
_cell.length_b   1.000
_cell.length_c   1.000
_cell.angle_alpha   90.00
_cell.angle_beta   90.00
_cell.angle_gamma   90.00
#
_symmetry.space_group_name_H-M   'P 1'
#
loop_
_entity.id
_entity.type
_entity.pdbx_description
1 polymer ?
#
loop_
_entity_poly.entity_id
_entity_poly.type
_entity_poly.pdbx_seq_one_letter_code
_entity_poly.pdbx_strand_id
1 'polypeptide(L)'
;MREETLDLADPVAIDTLLAKLERLDVLVHNAAYFPLTTFAEIDPALLQRTLAVNLGALFWLTQGALPLFRRQGGGCVLATSSVTGPRVAYPGLSHYAASKAGVNGFIRNAALELAQFNATAWNRGWCAPRPWATSAIPG
;
A
#
# COMPACT_ATOMS: atom_id res chain seq x y z
N MET A 1 17.90 -1.31 14.75
CA MET A 1 17.21 -1.47 13.44
C MET A 1 17.06 -2.97 13.23
N ARG A 2 15.84 -3.48 13.03
CA ARG A 2 15.58 -4.90 12.75
C ARG A 2 15.29 -5.01 11.26
N GLU A 3 15.90 -5.99 10.61
CA GLU A 3 15.72 -6.27 9.17
C GLU A 3 15.15 -7.68 9.03
N GLU A 4 14.18 -7.85 8.13
CA GLU A 4 13.69 -9.15 7.70
C GLU A 4 13.56 -9.17 6.17
N THR A 5 13.95 -10.29 5.57
CA THR A 5 13.82 -10.52 4.13
C THR A 5 12.63 -11.43 3.87
N LEU A 6 11.69 -10.98 3.02
CA LEU A 6 10.57 -11.79 2.55
C LEU A 6 10.18 -11.41 1.13
N ASP A 7 9.43 -12.29 0.48
CA ASP A 7 8.80 -12.00 -0.80
C ASP A 7 7.40 -11.41 -0.59
N LEU A 8 7.19 -10.18 -1.05
CA LEU A 8 5.89 -9.49 -0.94
C LEU A 8 4.80 -10.07 -1.86
N ALA A 9 5.13 -10.94 -2.80
CA ALA A 9 4.10 -11.67 -3.54
C ALA A 9 3.53 -12.86 -2.75
N ASP A 10 4.15 -13.23 -1.61
CA ASP A 10 3.66 -14.29 -0.74
C ASP A 10 2.81 -13.69 0.40
N PRO A 11 1.48 -13.80 0.34
CA PRO A 11 0.60 -13.27 1.40
C PRO A 11 0.82 -13.97 2.75
N VAL A 12 1.26 -15.24 2.76
CA VAL A 12 1.50 -15.99 4.00
C VAL A 12 2.75 -15.46 4.70
N ALA A 13 3.80 -15.12 3.94
CA ALA A 13 5.00 -14.49 4.49
C ALA A 13 4.70 -13.11 5.09
N ILE A 14 3.84 -12.32 4.44
CA ILE A 14 3.39 -11.02 4.95
C ILE A 14 2.65 -11.18 6.29
N ASP A 15 1.68 -12.09 6.35
CA ASP A 15 0.89 -12.33 7.56
C ASP A 15 1.79 -12.81 8.72
N THR A 16 2.69 -13.73 8.42
CA THR A 16 3.68 -14.24 9.38
C THR A 16 4.58 -13.14 9.93
N LEU A 17 4.99 -12.17 9.10
CA LEU A 17 5.79 -11.04 9.57
C LEU A 17 4.97 -10.14 10.51
N LEU A 18 3.74 -9.77 10.11
CA LEU A 18 2.89 -8.85 10.87
C LEU A 18 2.46 -9.43 12.21
N ALA A 19 2.23 -10.74 12.28
CA ALA A 19 1.92 -11.44 13.52
C ALA A 19 3.04 -11.35 14.58
N LYS A 20 4.30 -11.13 14.16
CA LYS A 20 5.44 -10.94 15.08
C LYS A 20 5.52 -9.53 15.67
N LEU A 21 4.76 -8.57 15.14
CA LEU A 21 4.83 -7.17 15.58
C LEU A 21 3.88 -6.93 16.75
N GLU A 22 4.40 -6.33 17.81
CA GLU A 22 3.57 -5.85 18.92
C GLU A 22 2.93 -4.49 18.62
N ARG A 23 3.51 -3.73 17.69
CA ARG A 23 3.09 -2.37 17.31
C ARG A 23 3.55 -2.03 15.90
N LEU A 24 2.74 -1.27 15.17
CA LEU A 24 3.10 -0.71 13.86
C LEU A 24 2.48 0.67 13.71
N ASP A 25 3.24 1.74 13.91
CA ASP A 25 2.70 3.10 13.78
C ASP A 25 2.55 3.53 12.30
N VAL A 26 3.49 3.11 11.45
CA VAL A 26 3.52 3.47 10.02
C VAL A 26 3.89 2.25 9.18
N LEU A 27 3.03 1.95 8.20
CA LEU A 27 3.29 1.01 7.11
C LEU A 27 3.67 1.79 5.86
N VAL A 28 4.83 1.52 5.26
CA VAL A 28 5.25 2.13 4.00
C VAL A 28 5.43 1.07 2.92
N HIS A 29 4.50 1.01 1.97
CA HIS A 29 4.62 0.15 0.79
C HIS A 29 5.29 0.90 -0.36
N ASN A 30 6.62 0.75 -0.46
CA ASN A 30 7.41 1.35 -1.52
C ASN A 30 7.83 0.33 -2.61
N ALA A 31 7.67 -0.97 -2.38
CA ALA A 31 8.20 -1.99 -3.25
C ALA A 31 7.57 -1.94 -4.66
N ALA A 32 8.39 -2.23 -5.67
CA ALA A 32 7.96 -2.28 -7.05
C ALA A 32 8.70 -3.34 -7.86
N TYR A 33 7.96 -4.04 -8.71
CA TYR A 33 8.42 -4.90 -9.78
C TYR A 33 8.05 -4.22 -11.11
N PHE A 34 9.05 -3.93 -11.95
CA PHE A 34 8.92 -3.02 -13.10
C PHE A 34 9.76 -3.42 -14.33
N PRO A 35 9.75 -4.69 -14.80
CA PRO A 35 10.47 -5.04 -16.03
C PRO A 35 9.87 -4.30 -17.23
N LEU A 36 10.74 -3.90 -18.17
CA LEU A 36 10.32 -3.32 -19.45
C LEU A 36 9.99 -4.46 -20.42
N THR A 37 8.71 -4.67 -20.71
CA THR A 37 8.24 -5.81 -21.54
C THR A 37 7.22 -5.34 -22.55
N THR A 38 7.41 -5.64 -23.83
CA THR A 38 6.44 -5.23 -24.85
C THR A 38 5.07 -5.84 -24.57
N PHE A 39 3.98 -5.17 -24.99
CA PHE A 39 2.63 -5.65 -24.67
C PHE A 39 2.38 -7.09 -25.16
N ALA A 40 2.95 -7.46 -26.31
CA ALA A 40 2.80 -8.79 -26.90
C ALA A 40 3.53 -9.90 -26.12
N GLU A 41 4.54 -9.55 -25.32
CA GLU A 41 5.38 -10.48 -24.56
C GLU A 41 4.96 -10.59 -23.09
N ILE A 42 3.93 -9.85 -22.66
CA ILE A 42 3.43 -9.96 -21.29
C ILE A 42 2.71 -11.30 -21.12
N ASP A 43 3.39 -12.22 -20.46
CA ASP A 43 2.80 -13.49 -20.06
C ASP A 43 2.00 -13.36 -18.74
N PRO A 44 1.17 -14.38 -18.41
CA PRO A 44 0.41 -14.38 -17.17
C PRO A 44 1.27 -14.31 -15.90
N ALA A 45 2.44 -14.96 -15.89
CA ALA A 45 3.30 -15.00 -14.71
C ALA A 45 3.88 -13.62 -14.39
N LEU A 46 4.33 -12.89 -15.41
CA LEU A 46 4.82 -11.53 -15.32
C LEU A 46 3.74 -10.56 -14.84
N LEU A 47 2.54 -10.66 -15.41
CA LEU A 47 1.41 -9.83 -15.01
C LEU A 47 1.05 -10.11 -13.54
N GLN A 48 0.88 -11.38 -13.17
CA GLN A 48 0.54 -11.77 -11.80
C GLN A 48 1.63 -11.34 -10.80
N ARG A 49 2.91 -11.51 -11.13
CA ARG A 49 4.02 -11.06 -10.29
C ARG A 49 4.00 -9.55 -10.09
N THR A 50 3.81 -8.79 -11.17
CA THR A 50 3.72 -7.32 -11.12
C THR A 50 2.58 -6.89 -10.21
N LEU A 51 1.38 -7.46 -10.39
CA LEU A 51 0.22 -7.11 -9.59
C LEU A 51 0.38 -7.55 -8.14
N ALA A 52 0.89 -8.76 -7.89
CA ALA A 52 1.11 -9.29 -6.55
C ALA A 52 2.06 -8.40 -5.74
N VAL A 53 3.22 -8.03 -6.29
CA VAL A 53 4.20 -7.18 -5.58
C VAL A 53 3.72 -5.74 -5.45
N ASN A 54 3.21 -5.14 -6.53
CA ASN A 54 2.98 -3.70 -6.56
C ASN A 54 1.66 -3.31 -5.91
N LEU A 55 0.65 -4.18 -6.02
CA LEU A 55 -0.73 -3.89 -5.61
C LEU A 55 -1.23 -4.89 -4.57
N GLY A 56 -1.16 -6.19 -4.83
CA GLY A 56 -1.66 -7.24 -3.92
C GLY A 56 -1.03 -7.14 -2.52
N ALA A 57 0.28 -7.00 -2.45
CA ALA A 57 1.03 -6.83 -1.21
C ALA A 57 0.48 -5.66 -0.37
N LEU A 58 0.06 -4.57 -1.00
CA LEU A 58 -0.52 -3.42 -0.30
C LEU A 58 -1.83 -3.78 0.42
N PHE A 59 -2.68 -4.61 -0.19
CA PHE A 59 -3.90 -5.11 0.45
C PHE A 59 -3.55 -5.97 1.67
N TRP A 60 -2.68 -6.96 1.48
CA TRP A 60 -2.33 -7.92 2.54
C TRP A 60 -1.61 -7.25 3.70
N LEU A 61 -0.67 -6.35 3.41
CA LEU A 61 0.01 -5.57 4.43
C LEU A 61 -0.98 -4.68 5.21
N THR A 62 -1.91 -4.03 4.51
CA THR A 62 -2.89 -3.16 5.15
C THR A 62 -3.88 -3.96 6.00
N GLN A 63 -4.38 -5.09 5.50
CA GLN A 63 -5.31 -5.97 6.22
C GLN A 63 -4.65 -6.57 7.47
N GLY A 64 -3.43 -7.10 7.34
CA GLY A 64 -2.68 -7.66 8.47
C GLY A 64 -2.28 -6.59 9.50
N ALA A 65 -2.22 -5.31 9.11
CA ALA A 65 -1.97 -4.21 10.04
C ALA A 65 -3.20 -3.77 10.84
N LEU A 66 -4.43 -4.11 10.40
CA LEU A 66 -5.66 -3.66 11.07
C LEU A 66 -5.75 -4.07 12.55
N PRO A 67 -5.41 -5.31 12.96
CA PRO A 67 -5.41 -5.69 14.36
C PRO A 67 -4.43 -4.86 15.20
N LEU A 68 -3.28 -4.48 14.64
CA LEU A 68 -2.29 -3.63 15.29
C LEU A 68 -2.85 -2.22 15.49
N PHE A 69 -3.35 -1.60 14.42
CA PHE A 69 -3.96 -0.28 14.46
C PHE A 69 -5.12 -0.21 15.44
N ARG A 70 -5.98 -1.24 15.47
CA ARG A 70 -7.10 -1.32 16.41
C ARG A 70 -6.63 -1.35 17.86
N ARG A 71 -5.64 -2.20 18.19
CA ARG A 71 -5.12 -2.32 19.57
C ARG A 71 -4.41 -1.06 20.05
N GLN A 72 -3.65 -0.40 19.17
CA GLN A 72 -2.85 0.78 19.53
C GLN A 72 -3.62 2.11 19.36
N GLY A 73 -4.85 2.07 18.81
CA GLY A 73 -5.72 3.22 18.64
C GLY A 73 -5.43 4.09 17.41
N GLY A 74 -4.83 3.54 16.36
CA GLY A 74 -4.61 4.20 15.08
C GLY A 74 -3.33 3.76 14.36
N GLY A 75 -3.15 4.26 13.13
CA GLY A 75 -1.96 3.99 12.32
C GLY A 75 -1.94 4.74 11.00
N CYS A 76 -0.86 4.61 10.25
CA CYS A 76 -0.75 5.23 8.93
C CYS A 76 -0.25 4.25 7.87
N VAL A 77 -0.89 4.28 6.71
CA VAL A 77 -0.47 3.56 5.52
C VAL A 77 0.00 4.56 4.48
N LEU A 78 1.26 4.45 4.08
CA LEU A 78 1.84 5.19 2.98
C LEU A 78 2.16 4.22 1.85
N ALA A 79 1.84 4.60 0.61
CA ALA A 79 2.19 3.78 -0.54
C ALA A 79 2.73 4.62 -1.70
N THR A 80 3.80 4.14 -2.31
CA THR A 80 4.46 4.83 -3.43
C THR A 80 3.79 4.44 -4.75
N SER A 81 3.06 5.37 -5.36
CA SER A 81 2.53 5.20 -6.72
C SER A 81 3.52 5.71 -7.78
N SER A 82 3.06 6.00 -8.99
CA SER A 82 3.87 6.55 -10.07
C SER A 82 3.06 7.56 -10.89
N VAL A 83 3.75 8.44 -11.62
CA VAL A 83 3.12 9.22 -12.70
C VAL A 83 2.81 8.34 -13.91
N THR A 84 3.56 7.25 -14.10
CA THR A 84 3.36 6.27 -15.17
C THR A 84 2.12 5.44 -14.88
N GLY A 85 1.15 5.50 -15.78
CA GLY A 85 -0.23 5.01 -15.63
C GLY A 85 -1.22 6.15 -15.37
N PRO A 86 -1.14 6.87 -14.24
CA PRO A 86 -2.10 7.93 -13.91
C PRO A 86 -1.99 9.21 -14.74
N ARG A 87 -0.81 9.53 -15.28
CA ARG A 87 -0.54 10.80 -15.99
C ARG A 87 0.31 10.65 -17.25
N VAL A 88 1.19 9.65 -17.28
CA VAL A 88 2.13 9.40 -18.38
C VAL A 88 1.99 7.96 -18.83
N ALA A 89 2.01 7.73 -20.15
CA ALA A 89 2.10 6.40 -20.74
C ALA A 89 3.54 6.13 -21.20
N TYR A 90 4.02 4.91 -21.03
CA TYR A 90 5.35 4.50 -21.47
C TYR A 90 5.25 3.11 -22.13
N PRO A 91 5.67 2.96 -23.40
CA PRO A 91 5.66 1.67 -24.08
C PRO A 91 6.43 0.60 -23.30
N GLY A 92 5.83 -0.57 -23.15
CA GLY A 92 6.43 -1.69 -22.43
C GLY A 92 6.25 -1.67 -20.90
N LEU A 93 5.44 -0.75 -20.38
CA LEU A 93 5.12 -0.67 -18.94
C LEU A 93 3.61 -0.80 -18.65
N SER A 94 2.81 -1.42 -19.53
CA SER A 94 1.36 -1.50 -19.34
C SER A 94 0.96 -2.23 -18.04
N HIS A 95 1.60 -3.36 -17.72
CA HIS A 95 1.39 -4.10 -16.46
C HIS A 95 1.78 -3.27 -15.23
N TYR A 96 2.93 -2.60 -15.28
CA TYR A 96 3.39 -1.72 -14.21
C TYR A 96 2.46 -0.51 -14.02
N ALA A 97 2.11 0.17 -15.11
CA ALA A 97 1.22 1.32 -15.15
C ALA A 97 -0.16 0.98 -14.57
N ALA A 98 -0.74 -0.16 -14.94
CA ALA A 98 -1.97 -0.67 -14.38
C ALA A 98 -1.85 -0.88 -12.86
N SER A 99 -0.76 -1.52 -12.41
CA SER A 99 -0.55 -1.75 -10.98
C SER A 99 -0.45 -0.45 -10.17
N LYS A 100 0.25 0.57 -10.67
CA LYS A 100 0.42 1.87 -9.99
C LYS A 100 -0.82 2.76 -10.07
N ALA A 101 -1.61 2.65 -11.14
CA ALA A 101 -2.96 3.22 -11.17
C ALA A 101 -3.86 2.56 -10.12
N GLY A 102 -3.77 1.23 -9.96
CA GLY A 102 -4.44 0.47 -8.91
C GLY A 102 -4.10 0.94 -7.50
N VAL A 103 -2.82 1.25 -7.22
CA VAL A 103 -2.39 1.80 -5.92
C VAL A 103 -3.12 3.12 -5.60
N ASN A 104 -3.31 4.00 -6.59
CA ASN A 104 -4.07 5.23 -6.37
C ASN A 104 -5.56 4.96 -6.11
N GLY A 105 -6.15 3.98 -6.79
CA GLY A 105 -7.52 3.53 -6.54
C GLY A 105 -7.70 2.93 -5.14
N PHE A 106 -6.75 2.10 -4.72
CA PHE A 106 -6.70 1.52 -3.37
C PHE A 106 -6.70 2.61 -2.31
N ILE A 107 -5.75 3.55 -2.36
CA ILE A 107 -5.57 4.58 -1.32
C ILE A 107 -6.83 5.42 -1.13
N ARG A 108 -7.51 5.79 -2.22
CA ARG A 108 -8.73 6.61 -2.16
C ARG A 108 -9.86 5.92 -1.39
N ASN A 109 -10.03 4.62 -1.59
CA ASN A 109 -11.09 3.86 -0.93
C ASN A 109 -10.66 3.39 0.46
N ALA A 110 -9.44 2.84 0.57
CA ALA A 110 -8.88 2.39 1.83
C ALA A 110 -8.82 3.50 2.87
N ALA A 111 -8.58 4.76 2.50
CA ALA A 111 -8.62 5.88 3.45
C ALA A 111 -9.99 6.04 4.13
N LEU A 112 -11.09 5.78 3.41
CA LEU A 112 -12.44 5.81 3.97
C LEU A 112 -12.70 4.61 4.88
N GLU A 113 -12.27 3.43 4.44
CA GLU A 113 -12.45 2.18 5.20
C GLU A 113 -11.58 2.12 6.46
N LEU A 114 -10.39 2.72 6.43
CA LEU A 114 -9.44 2.75 7.54
C LEU A 114 -9.81 3.75 8.64
N ALA A 115 -10.69 4.71 8.34
CA ALA A 115 -11.13 5.72 9.30
C ALA A 115 -11.75 5.09 10.56
N GLN A 116 -12.47 3.96 10.42
CA GLN A 116 -13.05 3.22 11.56
C GLN A 116 -11.99 2.65 12.53
N PHE A 117 -10.75 2.52 12.07
CA PHE A 117 -9.60 2.04 12.86
C PHE A 117 -8.71 3.19 13.35
N ASN A 118 -9.16 4.44 13.22
CA ASN A 118 -8.35 5.64 13.43
C ASN A 118 -7.05 5.62 12.59
N ALA A 119 -7.11 5.02 11.40
CA ALA A 119 -5.98 4.92 10.50
C ALA A 119 -6.21 5.74 9.22
N THR A 120 -5.11 6.17 8.59
CA THR A 120 -5.15 6.95 7.34
C THR A 120 -4.35 6.26 6.24
N ALA A 121 -4.71 6.48 4.96
CA ALA A 121 -3.95 6.01 3.81
C ALA A 121 -3.63 7.14 2.83
N TRP A 122 -2.36 7.25 2.41
CA TRP A 122 -1.88 8.33 1.54
C TRP A 122 -0.82 7.87 0.54
N ASN A 123 -0.78 8.49 -0.65
CA ASN A 123 0.33 8.36 -1.61
C ASN A 123 1.26 9.58 -1.65
N ARG A 124 0.97 10.61 -0.83
CA ARG A 124 1.70 11.90 -0.84
C ARG A 124 2.25 12.29 0.53
N GLY A 125 2.70 11.30 1.29
CA GLY A 125 3.64 11.48 2.40
C GLY A 125 3.13 12.21 3.65
N TRP A 126 1.81 12.42 3.80
CA TRP A 126 1.28 13.10 4.98
C TRP A 126 0.36 12.20 5.80
N CYS A 127 0.86 11.70 6.93
CA CYS A 127 0.03 11.12 7.98
C CYS A 127 -0.42 12.26 8.91
N ALA A 128 -1.70 12.62 8.91
CA ALA A 128 -2.19 13.63 9.85
C ALA A 128 -2.17 13.07 11.30
N PRO A 129 -1.74 13.85 12.31
CA PRO A 129 -1.81 13.44 13.71
C PRO A 129 -3.27 13.34 14.20
N ARG A 130 -3.50 12.47 15.20
CA ARG A 130 -4.81 12.11 15.79
C ARG A 130 -5.74 13.32 16.04
N PRO A 131 -7.05 13.20 15.81
CA PRO A 131 -8.01 14.26 16.12
C PRO A 131 -8.35 14.27 17.62
N TRP A 132 -7.69 15.14 18.37
CA TRP A 132 -8.37 15.91 19.42
C TRP A 132 -8.79 17.30 18.90
N ALA A 133 -8.61 17.57 17.61
CA ALA A 133 -8.85 18.86 16.96
C ALA A 133 -10.31 19.10 16.51
N THR A 134 -11.31 18.51 17.18
CA THR A 134 -12.72 18.87 17.00
C THR A 134 -13.24 19.88 18.04
N SER A 135 -12.37 20.41 18.92
CA SER A 135 -12.71 21.54 19.80
C SER A 135 -12.05 22.84 19.36
N ALA A 136 -12.29 23.29 18.13
CA ALA A 136 -12.08 24.69 17.72
C ALA A 136 -12.67 24.94 16.32
N ILE A 137 -14.00 24.98 16.24
CA ILE A 137 -14.64 25.93 15.32
C ILE A 137 -15.39 26.90 16.23
N PRO A 138 -14.82 28.07 16.58
CA PRO A 138 -15.64 29.20 16.98
C PRO A 138 -16.47 29.61 15.76
N GLY A 139 -17.75 29.89 15.99
CA GLY A 139 -18.74 30.22 14.95
C GLY A 139 -18.52 31.53 14.23
#